data_AF-A0A7L4RF13-F1
#
_entry.id   AF-A0A7L4RF13-F1
#
_cell.length_a   1.000
_cell.length_b   1.000
_cell.length_c   1.000
_cell.angle_alpha   90.00
_cell.angle_beta   90.00
_cell.angle_gamma   90.00
#
_symmetry.space_group_name_H-M   'P 1'
#
loop_
_entity.id
_entity.type
_entity.pdbx_description
1 polymer ?
#
loop_
_entity_poly.entity_id
_entity_poly.type
_entity_poly.pdbx_seq_one_letter_code
_entity_poly.pdbx_strand_id
1 'polypeptide(L)'
;MAKSYSFDKSDLRKKLKLFGLSDAHLEEIMTLFDKKNKRMEVIAFVLNLEKFGVTRAQISNFLKDLGIEETTLMSVFSRADFKKAGVDDKKVQEVVLKG
;
A
#
# COMPACT_ATOMS: atom_id res chain seq x y z
N MET A 1 -13.51 3.25 13.49
CA MET A 1 -12.83 4.51 13.14
C MET A 1 -11.75 4.21 12.10
N ALA A 2 -11.66 4.97 11.01
CA ALA A 2 -10.59 4.77 10.04
C ALA A 2 -9.26 5.24 10.66
N LYS A 3 -8.30 4.32 10.83
CA LYS A 3 -6.96 4.64 11.34
C LYS A 3 -6.20 5.34 10.22
N SER A 4 -5.75 6.57 10.46
CA SER A 4 -4.98 7.36 9.51
C SER A 4 -3.52 7.33 9.91
N TYR A 5 -2.64 7.11 8.95
CA TYR A 5 -1.20 7.16 9.12
C TYR A 5 -0.67 8.36 8.33
N SER A 6 0.15 9.19 8.97
CA SER A 6 0.72 10.40 8.39
C SER A 6 2.24 10.33 8.42
N PHE A 7 2.87 10.91 7.41
CA PHE A 7 4.31 11.05 7.31
C PHE A 7 4.64 12.36 6.59
N ASP A 8 5.84 12.87 6.81
CA ASP A 8 6.31 14.07 6.12
C ASP A 8 6.57 13.80 4.64
N LYS A 9 6.17 14.74 3.78
CA LYS A 9 6.37 14.65 2.33
C LYS A 9 7.85 14.48 1.98
N SER A 10 8.74 15.17 2.69
CA SER A 10 10.19 15.04 2.53
C SER A 10 10.69 13.65 2.87
N ASP A 11 10.15 13.04 3.91
CA ASP A 11 10.60 11.74 4.42
C ASP A 11 10.10 10.60 3.55
N LEU A 12 8.85 10.70 3.05
CA LEU A 12 8.37 9.80 2.01
C LEU A 12 9.28 9.87 0.79
N ARG A 13 9.58 11.07 0.28
CA ARG A 13 10.42 11.23 -0.91
C ARG A 13 11.81 10.63 -0.71
N LYS A 14 12.43 10.86 0.46
CA LYS A 14 13.73 10.26 0.83
C LYS A 14 13.65 8.72 0.86
N LYS A 15 12.69 8.14 1.58
CA LYS A 15 12.57 6.67 1.69
C LYS A 15 12.29 6.02 0.34
N LEU A 16 11.41 6.59 -0.46
CA LEU A 16 11.13 6.08 -1.80
C LEU A 16 12.35 6.18 -2.73
N LYS A 17 13.15 7.25 -2.62
CA LYS A 17 14.43 7.35 -3.35
C LYS A 17 15.44 6.29 -2.91
N LEU A 18 15.49 5.97 -1.61
CA LEU A 18 16.32 4.87 -1.07
C LEU A 18 15.87 3.49 -1.57
N PHE A 19 14.59 3.32 -1.90
CA PHE A 19 14.08 2.10 -2.53
C PHE A 19 14.42 2.00 -4.03
N GLY A 20 15.07 3.03 -4.60
CA GLY A 20 15.51 3.04 -5.99
C GLY A 20 14.47 3.57 -6.97
N LEU A 21 13.41 4.25 -6.51
CA LEU A 21 12.48 4.90 -7.43
C LEU A 21 13.16 6.05 -8.19
N SER A 22 12.89 6.13 -9.49
CA SER A 22 13.27 7.26 -10.31
C SER A 22 12.54 8.53 -9.87
N ASP A 23 13.12 9.70 -10.16
CA ASP A 23 12.48 10.97 -9.83
C ASP A 23 11.11 11.13 -10.54
N ALA A 24 10.91 10.49 -11.71
CA ALA A 24 9.62 10.45 -12.40
C ALA A 24 8.55 9.67 -11.61
N HIS A 25 8.87 8.46 -11.12
CA HIS A 25 7.93 7.67 -10.30
C HIS A 25 7.63 8.35 -8.97
N LEU A 26 8.63 9.01 -8.36
CA LEU A 26 8.42 9.81 -7.15
C LEU A 26 7.38 10.91 -7.38
N GLU A 27 7.52 11.65 -8.48
CA GLU A 27 6.61 12.75 -8.80
C GLU A 27 5.19 12.26 -9.11
N GLU A 28 5.04 11.09 -9.76
CA GLU A 28 3.75 10.46 -9.97
C GLU A 28 3.06 10.12 -8.64
N ILE A 29 3.77 9.51 -7.69
CA ILE A 29 3.23 9.22 -6.36
C ILE A 29 2.83 10.51 -5.63
N MET A 30 3.69 11.54 -5.65
CA MET A 30 3.38 12.83 -5.02
C MET A 30 2.10 13.44 -5.61
N THR A 31 1.97 13.40 -6.94
CA THR A 31 0.80 13.90 -7.67
C THR A 31 -0.47 13.14 -7.28
N LEU A 32 -0.38 11.81 -7.10
CA LEU A 32 -1.52 11.00 -6.66
C LEU A 32 -1.99 11.37 -5.25
N PHE A 33 -1.08 11.72 -4.33
CA PHE A 33 -1.44 12.28 -3.03
C PHE A 33 -2.11 13.65 -3.17
N ASP A 34 -1.51 14.56 -3.95
CA ASP A 34 -2.00 15.94 -4.11
C ASP A 34 -3.42 15.97 -4.72
N LYS A 35 -3.71 15.10 -5.71
CA LYS A 35 -5.05 14.95 -6.32
C LYS A 35 -6.14 14.50 -5.35
N LYS A 36 -5.78 13.78 -4.29
CA LYS A 36 -6.72 13.23 -3.30
C LYS A 36 -6.66 13.98 -1.96
N ASN A 37 -6.43 15.28 -2.00
CA ASN A 37 -6.34 16.15 -0.82
C ASN A 37 -5.31 15.64 0.22
N LYS A 38 -4.14 15.23 -0.28
CA LYS A 38 -3.02 14.65 0.50
C LYS A 38 -3.37 13.34 1.22
N ARG A 39 -4.39 12.62 0.76
CA ARG A 39 -4.80 11.32 1.31
C ARG A 39 -4.70 10.24 0.24
N MET A 40 -4.23 9.07 0.61
CA MET A 40 -4.23 7.90 -0.25
C MET A 40 -4.61 6.68 0.56
N GLU A 41 -5.43 5.81 -0.02
CA GLU A 41 -5.69 4.49 0.57
C GLU A 41 -4.38 3.70 0.62
N VAL A 42 -4.10 3.07 1.76
CA VAL A 42 -2.88 2.27 1.95
C VAL A 42 -2.76 1.17 0.90
N ILE A 43 -3.87 0.54 0.51
CA ILE A 43 -3.90 -0.50 -0.53
C ILE A 43 -3.47 0.09 -1.88
N ALA A 44 -4.03 1.25 -2.27
CA ALA A 44 -3.63 1.92 -3.50
C ALA A 44 -2.16 2.34 -3.46
N PHE A 45 -1.67 2.81 -2.31
CA PHE A 45 -0.28 3.17 -2.12
C PHE A 45 0.66 1.96 -2.32
N VAL A 46 0.37 0.84 -1.67
CA VAL A 46 1.14 -0.42 -1.82
C VAL A 46 1.17 -0.87 -3.28
N LEU A 47 0.02 -0.87 -3.95
CA LEU A 47 -0.07 -1.28 -5.36
C LEU A 47 0.77 -0.40 -6.29
N ASN A 48 0.79 0.92 -6.06
CA ASN A 48 1.64 1.82 -6.82
C ASN A 48 3.13 1.53 -6.58
N LEU A 49 3.54 1.35 -5.32
CA LEU A 49 4.93 1.02 -5.00
C LEU A 49 5.38 -0.29 -5.66
N GLU A 50 4.56 -1.34 -5.58
CA GLU A 50 4.86 -2.62 -6.24
C GLU A 50 4.93 -2.47 -7.76
N LYS A 51 4.04 -1.67 -8.37
CA LYS A 51 4.07 -1.36 -9.81
C LYS A 51 5.38 -0.66 -10.21
N PHE A 52 5.95 0.16 -9.33
CA PHE A 52 7.24 0.85 -9.57
C PHE A 52 8.46 0.01 -9.19
N GLY A 53 8.28 -1.27 -8.84
CA GLY A 53 9.36 -2.21 -8.56
C GLY A 53 9.82 -2.24 -7.10
N VAL A 54 9.12 -1.59 -6.17
CA VAL A 54 9.42 -1.71 -4.74
C VAL A 54 9.01 -3.08 -4.24
N THR A 55 9.93 -3.77 -3.57
CA THR A 55 9.66 -5.10 -3.04
C THR A 55 8.69 -5.06 -1.86
N ARG A 56 7.91 -6.14 -1.68
CA ARG A 56 7.03 -6.30 -0.50
C ARG A 56 7.77 -6.15 0.82
N ALA A 57 9.00 -6.63 0.91
CA ALA A 57 9.81 -6.52 2.13
C ALA A 57 10.09 -5.05 2.47
N GLN A 58 10.49 -4.23 1.49
CA GLN A 58 10.70 -2.79 1.68
C GLN A 58 9.41 -2.06 2.07
N ILE A 59 8.29 -2.37 1.39
CA ILE A 59 6.98 -1.79 1.71
C ILE A 59 6.53 -2.17 3.12
N SER A 60 6.66 -3.45 3.49
CA SER A 60 6.33 -3.95 4.81
C SER A 60 7.10 -3.21 5.89
N ASN A 61 8.43 -3.12 5.75
CA ASN A 61 9.27 -2.39 6.70
C ASN A 61 8.87 -0.91 6.78
N PHE A 62 8.64 -0.25 5.64
CA PHE A 62 8.19 1.14 5.60
C PHE A 62 6.87 1.35 6.37
N LEU A 63 5.89 0.47 6.18
CA LEU A 63 4.60 0.57 6.85
C LEU A 63 4.70 0.19 8.34
N LYS A 64 5.56 -0.76 8.73
CA LYS A 64 5.86 -1.05 10.14
C LYS A 64 6.46 0.18 10.85
N ASP A 65 7.37 0.90 10.19
CA ASP A 65 7.94 2.15 10.74
C ASP A 65 6.88 3.23 10.99
N LEU A 66 5.77 3.21 10.24
CA LEU A 66 4.63 4.11 10.44
C LEU A 66 3.70 3.67 11.58
N GLY A 67 4.02 2.57 12.27
CA GLY A 67 3.20 2.01 13.34
C GLY A 67 2.04 1.15 12.83
N ILE A 68 2.13 0.63 11.60
CA ILE A 68 1.16 -0.37 11.11
C ILE A 68 1.59 -1.74 11.64
N GLU A 69 0.70 -2.35 12.41
CA GLU A 69 0.92 -3.67 13.01
C GLU A 69 0.93 -4.79 11.96
N GLU A 70 1.64 -5.87 12.26
CA GLU A 70 1.80 -7.05 11.38
C GLU A 70 0.46 -7.63 10.90
N THR A 71 -0.52 -7.75 11.80
CA THR A 71 -1.86 -8.24 11.50
C THR A 71 -2.58 -7.34 10.48
N THR A 72 -2.39 -6.03 10.59
CA THR A 72 -2.94 -5.05 9.65
C THR A 72 -2.21 -5.12 8.31
N LEU A 73 -0.88 -5.31 8.31
CA LEU A 73 -0.09 -5.48 7.09
C LEU A 73 -0.53 -6.70 6.28
N MET A 74 -0.76 -7.84 6.95
CA MET A 74 -1.29 -9.04 6.30
C MET A 74 -2.63 -8.74 5.61
N SER A 75 -3.54 -8.03 6.29
CA SER A 75 -4.82 -7.62 5.71
C SER A 75 -4.65 -6.69 4.50
N VAL A 76 -3.71 -5.73 4.57
CA VAL A 76 -3.41 -4.82 3.46
C VAL A 76 -2.87 -5.57 2.25
N PHE A 77 -1.89 -6.46 2.42
CA PHE A 77 -1.33 -7.23 1.32
C PHE A 77 -2.34 -8.22 0.72
N SER A 78 -3.14 -8.87 1.56
CA SER A 78 -4.23 -9.73 1.12
C SER A 78 -5.24 -8.97 0.24
N ARG A 79 -5.67 -7.79 0.68
CA ARG A 79 -6.55 -6.91 -0.11
C ARG A 79 -5.90 -6.37 -1.37
N ALA A 80 -4.60 -6.07 -1.33
CA ALA A 80 -3.84 -5.68 -2.51
C ALA A 80 -3.83 -6.82 -3.55
N ASP A 81 -3.63 -8.07 -3.10
CA ASP A 81 -3.66 -9.26 -3.95
C ASP A 81 -5.05 -9.51 -4.56
N PHE A 82 -6.12 -9.42 -3.75
CA PHE A 82 -7.49 -9.51 -4.27
C PHE A 82 -7.77 -8.44 -5.33
N LYS A 83 -7.36 -7.20 -5.07
CA LYS A 83 -7.54 -6.09 -6.00
C LYS A 83 -6.75 -6.30 -7.31
N LYS A 84 -5.55 -6.88 -7.25
CA LYS A 84 -4.79 -7.28 -8.45
C LYS A 84 -5.47 -8.39 -9.22
N ALA A 85 -6.04 -9.37 -8.51
CA ALA A 85 -6.75 -10.49 -9.10
C ALA A 85 -8.13 -10.12 -9.69
N GLY A 86 -8.55 -8.85 -9.58
CA GLY A 86 -9.88 -8.41 -10.01
C GLY A 86 -11.00 -8.97 -9.13
N VAL A 87 -10.67 -9.51 -7.96
CA VAL A 87 -11.63 -10.01 -6.98
C VAL A 87 -12.08 -8.80 -6.15
N ASP A 88 -13.31 -8.37 -6.40
CA ASP A 88 -13.98 -7.37 -5.55
C ASP A 88 -14.18 -7.97 -4.15
N ASP A 89 -13.91 -7.19 -3.09
CA ASP A 89 -13.83 -7.56 -1.65
C ASP A 89 -15.16 -8.12 -1.08
N LYS A 90 -16.13 -8.45 -1.94
CA LYS A 90 -17.51 -8.84 -1.58
C LYS A 90 -17.77 -10.34 -1.48
N LYS A 91 -16.85 -11.24 -1.82
CA LYS A 91 -17.12 -12.70 -1.74
C LYS A 91 -15.87 -13.53 -1.49
N VAL A 92 -15.40 -13.61 -0.25
CA VAL A 92 -14.61 -14.79 0.14
C VAL A 92 -15.09 -15.28 1.49
N GLN A 93 -16.13 -16.12 1.47
CA GLN A 93 -16.28 -17.27 2.37
C GLN A 93 -17.19 -18.30 1.69
N GLU A 94 -16.69 -19.50 1.40
CA GLU A 94 -17.41 -20.73 1.77
C GLU A 94 -16.50 -21.96 1.62
N VAL A 95 -16.51 -22.80 2.65
CA VAL A 95 -16.11 -24.20 2.54
C VAL A 95 -17.38 -25.01 2.76
N VAL A 96 -17.83 -25.71 1.72
CA VAL A 96 -19.02 -26.57 1.79
C VAL A 96 -18.55 -28.02 1.85
N LEU A 97 -18.77 -28.64 3.01
CA LEU A 97 -18.62 -30.08 3.17
C LEU A 97 -19.91 -30.76 2.71
N LYS A 98 -19.85 -31.53 1.61
CA LYS A 98 -20.95 -32.38 1.19
C LYS A 98 -20.82 -33.77 1.82
N GLY A 99 -21.85 -34.17 2.57
CA GLY A 99 -22.11 -35.52 3.05
C GLY A 99 -23.57 -35.85 2.84
#